data_AF-A0A963C632-F1
#
_entry.id   AF-A0A963C632-F1
#
_cell.length_a   1.000
_cell.length_b   1.000
_cell.length_c   1.000
_cell.angle_alpha   90.00
_cell.angle_beta   90.00
_cell.angle_gamma   90.00
#
_symmetry.space_group_name_H-M   'P 1'
#
loop_
_entity.id
_entity.type
_entity.pdbx_description
1 polymer ?
#
loop_
_entity_poly.entity_id
_entity_poly.type
_entity_poly.pdbx_seq_one_letter_code
_entity_poly.pdbx_strand_id
1 'polypeptide(L)'
;GATIIDDPLFARLSGPNLTPAGPGGKFSDVDLVRAIRHGVGKQGRSLLLMPSQEFSRLSDQDMGDLLAYLHSLPAIDKTLPANRVGPIGRVLLVAGKVPLLPAEIVDHEARPERPVAAPTAAYGAYLSSACTGCHGKGFSGGHIPGTPPSWPDAANLTPHPSGLADWSEGAFRTALREGIARGGRKLQTQFMPVSATRHMSDEEISALYAFLRSLPSKPHGQH
;
A
#
# COMPACT_ATOMS: atom_id res chain seq x y z
N GLY A 1 14.00 -5.06 4.28
CA GLY A 1 13.93 -3.89 3.38
C GLY A 1 14.55 -4.21 2.02
N ALA A 2 14.16 -3.42 1.02
CA ALA A 2 14.64 -3.48 -0.36
C ALA A 2 14.60 -2.08 -0.98
N THR A 3 15.38 -1.87 -2.04
CA THR A 3 15.28 -0.69 -2.89
C THR A 3 14.08 -0.86 -3.82
N ILE A 4 13.13 0.08 -3.75
CA ILE A 4 11.87 0.06 -4.49
C ILE A 4 12.00 0.89 -5.77
N ILE A 5 12.71 2.01 -5.69
CA ILE A 5 13.00 2.89 -6.81
C ILE A 5 14.50 3.20 -6.77
N ASP A 6 15.20 3.04 -7.90
CA ASP A 6 16.58 3.49 -8.08
C ASP A 6 16.74 4.16 -9.45
N ASP A 7 16.25 5.39 -9.54
CA ASP A 7 16.36 6.23 -10.72
C ASP A 7 17.18 7.49 -10.38
N PRO A 8 18.29 7.77 -11.08
CA PRO A 8 19.15 8.91 -10.78
C PRO A 8 18.48 10.27 -11.01
N LEU A 9 17.52 10.36 -11.94
CA LEU A 9 16.81 11.59 -12.26
C LEU A 9 15.59 11.79 -11.35
N PHE A 10 14.89 10.72 -10.99
CA PHE A 10 13.69 10.77 -10.17
C PHE A 10 13.98 10.64 -8.66
N ALA A 11 14.33 9.45 -8.17
CA ALA A 11 14.64 9.20 -6.76
C ALA A 11 15.34 7.85 -6.55
N ARG A 12 16.08 7.71 -5.45
CA ARG A 12 16.37 6.38 -4.85
C ARG A 12 15.61 6.25 -3.55
N LEU A 13 14.84 5.19 -3.44
CA LEU A 13 13.95 4.91 -2.33
C LEU A 13 14.13 3.47 -1.88
N SER A 14 14.64 3.33 -0.67
CA SER A 14 14.87 2.09 0.04
C SER A 14 13.92 2.04 1.23
N GLY A 15 13.13 0.98 1.33
CA GLY A 15 12.36 0.70 2.54
C GLY A 15 13.34 0.28 3.66
N PRO A 16 13.29 0.88 4.86
CA PRO A 16 14.26 0.61 5.91
C PRO A 16 14.26 -0.85 6.36
N ASN A 17 15.34 -1.26 7.00
CA ASN A 17 15.37 -2.54 7.70
C ASN A 17 14.55 -2.42 9.00
N LEU A 18 13.38 -3.07 9.02
CA LEU A 18 12.47 -3.04 10.16
C LEU A 18 12.74 -4.14 11.19
N THR A 19 13.69 -5.05 10.93
CA THR A 19 14.07 -6.11 11.89
C THR A 19 14.83 -5.52 13.08
N PRO A 20 15.01 -6.27 14.18
CA PRO A 20 15.72 -5.78 15.37
C PRO A 20 17.14 -5.23 15.12
N ALA A 21 17.86 -5.74 14.11
CA ALA A 21 19.19 -5.23 13.76
C ALA A 21 19.16 -3.90 12.98
N GLY A 22 18.02 -3.52 12.40
CA GLY A 22 17.86 -2.30 11.61
C GLY A 22 17.37 -1.09 12.39
N PRO A 23 17.08 0.03 11.70
CA PRO A 23 16.39 1.16 12.32
C PRO A 23 15.08 0.75 13.02
N GLY A 24 14.34 -0.25 12.53
CA GLY A 24 13.10 -0.71 13.18
C GLY A 24 13.30 -1.15 14.63
N GLY A 25 14.36 -1.90 14.93
CA GLY A 25 14.70 -2.32 16.30
C GLY A 25 15.20 -1.21 17.22
N LYS A 26 15.48 -0.02 16.69
CA LYS A 26 15.91 1.15 17.48
C LYS A 26 14.77 2.08 17.83
N PHE A 27 13.57 1.83 17.30
CA PHE A 27 12.38 2.65 17.54
C PHE A 27 11.60 2.05 18.71
N SER A 28 11.04 2.91 19.58
CA SER A 28 10.01 2.44 20.50
C SER A 28 8.72 2.15 19.74
N ASP A 29 7.80 1.40 20.33
CA ASP A 29 6.47 1.14 19.75
C ASP A 29 5.77 2.45 19.38
N VAL A 30 5.84 3.46 20.26
CA VAL A 30 5.29 4.80 20.01
C VAL A 30 5.96 5.47 18.81
N ASP A 31 7.28 5.32 18.65
CA ASP A 31 7.98 5.85 17.47
C ASP A 31 7.58 5.09 16.20
N LEU A 32 7.36 3.78 16.27
CA LEU A 32 6.92 2.96 15.14
C LEU A 32 5.49 3.30 14.74
N VAL A 33 4.55 3.42 15.68
CA VAL A 33 3.18 3.90 15.40
C VAL A 33 3.23 5.28 14.77
N ARG A 34 4.02 6.20 15.32
CA ARG A 34 4.19 7.56 14.76
C ARG A 34 4.72 7.52 13.33
N ALA A 35 5.72 6.70 13.05
CA ALA A 35 6.30 6.58 11.72
C ALA A 35 5.36 5.91 10.72
N ILE A 36 4.70 4.81 11.13
CA ILE A 36 3.87 3.99 10.25
C ILE A 36 2.52 4.65 10.00
N ARG A 37 1.81 4.99 11.07
CA ARG A 37 0.44 5.50 11.00
C ARG A 37 0.38 6.96 10.56
N HIS A 38 1.32 7.77 11.06
CA HIS A 38 1.27 9.22 10.88
C HIS A 38 2.33 9.74 9.90
N GLY A 39 3.26 8.89 9.46
CA GLY A 39 4.32 9.33 8.56
C GLY A 39 5.29 10.32 9.20
N VAL A 40 5.36 10.35 10.53
CA VAL A 40 6.19 11.32 11.27
C VAL A 40 7.38 10.58 11.89
N GLY A 41 8.59 11.02 11.55
CA GLY A 41 9.83 10.47 12.08
C GLY A 41 10.10 10.90 13.54
N LYS A 42 11.13 10.33 14.16
CA LYS A 42 11.52 10.64 15.56
C LYS A 42 11.74 12.13 15.84
N GLN A 43 12.15 12.89 14.84
CA GLN A 43 12.41 14.33 14.96
C GLN A 43 11.17 15.19 14.70
N GLY A 44 9.97 14.60 14.62
CA GLY A 44 8.72 15.32 14.37
C GLY A 44 8.52 15.77 12.93
N ARG A 45 9.41 15.41 12.00
CA ARG A 45 9.31 15.75 10.58
C ARG A 45 8.63 14.64 9.79
N SER A 46 7.91 15.00 8.73
CA SER A 46 7.36 14.01 7.79
C SER A 46 8.49 13.15 7.23
N LEU A 47 8.25 11.84 7.21
CA LEU A 47 9.05 10.88 6.45
C LEU A 47 8.83 11.12 4.95
N LEU A 48 9.74 10.60 4.13
CA LEU A 48 9.61 10.65 2.67
C LEU A 48 8.98 9.35 2.18
N LEU A 49 7.86 9.44 1.46
CA LEU A 49 7.18 8.31 0.79
C LEU A 49 6.85 7.14 1.71
N MET A 50 6.58 7.42 2.99
CA MET A 50 5.97 6.40 3.83
C MET A 50 4.50 6.25 3.40
N PRO A 51 4.01 5.03 3.08
CA PRO A 51 2.60 4.78 2.76
C PRO A 51 1.70 4.86 4.00
N SER A 52 1.72 6.00 4.70
CA SER A 52 0.99 6.17 5.96
C SER A 52 -0.51 6.31 5.76
N GLN A 53 -0.97 6.75 4.58
CA GLN A 53 -2.41 6.83 4.31
C GLN A 53 -3.05 5.44 4.36
N GLU A 54 -2.37 4.42 3.85
CA GLU A 54 -2.82 3.04 3.84
C GLU A 54 -2.85 2.47 5.27
N PHE A 55 -1.79 2.73 6.04
CA PHE A 55 -1.66 2.24 7.41
C PHE A 55 -2.46 3.04 8.45
N SER A 56 -2.82 4.30 8.15
CA SER A 56 -3.65 5.15 9.02
C SER A 56 -5.02 4.56 9.30
N ARG A 57 -5.49 3.66 8.43
CA ARG A 57 -6.78 2.98 8.51
C ARG A 57 -6.77 1.66 9.29
N LEU A 58 -5.59 1.16 9.67
CA LEU A 58 -5.52 -0.01 10.54
C LEU A 58 -6.04 0.36 11.92
N SER A 59 -6.84 -0.52 12.51
CA SER A 59 -7.26 -0.41 13.91
C SER A 59 -6.07 -0.47 14.87
N ASP A 60 -6.28 -0.05 16.13
CA ASP A 60 -5.24 -0.12 17.15
C ASP A 60 -4.79 -1.56 17.42
N GLN A 61 -5.72 -2.52 17.37
CA GLN A 61 -5.41 -3.93 17.51
C GLN A 61 -4.51 -4.42 16.37
N ASP A 62 -4.89 -4.15 15.11
CA ASP A 62 -4.10 -4.61 13.96
C ASP A 62 -2.74 -3.89 13.87
N MET A 63 -2.66 -2.64 14.33
CA MET A 63 -1.36 -1.95 14.47
C MET A 63 -0.49 -2.64 15.53
N GLY A 64 -1.07 -3.00 16.68
CA GLY A 64 -0.38 -3.77 17.72
C GLY A 64 0.12 -5.12 17.22
N ASP A 65 -0.72 -5.87 16.49
CA ASP A 65 -0.37 -7.16 15.90
C ASP A 65 0.75 -7.02 14.85
N LEU A 66 0.71 -5.96 14.04
CA LEU A 66 1.78 -5.64 13.10
C LEU A 66 3.12 -5.39 13.81
N LEU A 67 3.12 -4.59 14.89
CA LEU A 67 4.33 -4.33 15.66
C LEU A 67 4.85 -5.60 16.36
N ALA A 68 3.96 -6.41 16.93
CA ALA A 68 4.31 -7.69 17.53
C ALA A 68 4.96 -8.63 16.50
N TYR A 69 4.41 -8.71 15.28
CA TYR A 69 5.00 -9.47 14.19
C TYR A 69 6.39 -8.93 13.82
N LEU A 70 6.56 -7.61 13.66
CA LEU A 70 7.86 -7.00 13.37
C LEU A 70 8.90 -7.33 14.44
N HIS A 71 8.52 -7.35 15.71
CA HIS A 71 9.39 -7.74 16.82
C HIS A 71 9.74 -9.23 16.85
N SER A 72 8.84 -10.10 16.37
CA SER A 72 9.09 -11.54 16.28
C SER A 72 10.05 -11.93 15.13
N LEU A 73 10.29 -11.02 14.18
CA LEU A 73 11.16 -11.31 13.05
C LEU A 73 12.61 -11.51 13.51
N PRO A 74 13.34 -12.47 12.92
CA PRO A 74 14.76 -12.62 13.19
C PRO A 74 15.51 -11.34 12.81
N ALA A 75 16.50 -10.99 13.61
CA ALA A 75 17.39 -9.89 13.32
C ALA A 75 18.16 -10.19 12.03
N ILE A 76 18.04 -9.31 11.03
CA ILE A 76 18.78 -9.42 9.77
C ILE A 76 19.62 -8.15 9.66
N ASP A 77 20.95 -8.27 9.67
CA ASP A 77 21.81 -7.12 9.42
C ASP A 77 21.90 -6.85 7.91
N LYS A 78 21.06 -5.93 7.44
CA LYS A 78 21.06 -5.47 6.05
C LYS A 78 21.01 -3.95 6.02
N THR A 79 22.11 -3.36 5.58
CA THR A 79 22.18 -1.93 5.28
C THR A 79 21.75 -1.68 3.84
N LEU A 80 20.85 -0.71 3.66
CA LEU A 80 20.38 -0.29 2.34
C LEU A 80 20.90 1.11 2.03
N PRO A 81 21.07 1.45 0.74
CA PRO A 81 21.47 2.79 0.35
C PRO A 81 20.48 3.84 0.87
N ALA A 82 21.00 5.00 1.27
CA ALA A 82 20.19 6.12 1.74
C ALA A 82 19.23 6.64 0.65
N ASN A 83 18.08 7.13 1.09
CA ASN A 83 17.10 7.72 0.21
C ASN A 83 17.60 9.07 -0.32
N ARG A 84 17.35 9.34 -1.61
CA ARG A 84 17.61 10.64 -2.24
C ARG A 84 16.49 10.99 -3.20
N VAL A 85 16.24 12.27 -3.38
CA VAL A 85 15.39 12.80 -4.46
C VAL A 85 16.29 13.39 -5.54
N GLY A 86 16.13 12.90 -6.77
CA GLY A 86 16.85 13.37 -7.95
C GLY A 86 16.33 14.72 -8.47
N PRO A 87 16.97 15.31 -9.49
CA PRO A 87 16.61 16.62 -10.03
C PRO A 87 15.14 16.71 -10.49
N ILE A 88 14.65 15.72 -11.25
CA ILE A 88 13.26 15.70 -11.72
C ILE A 88 12.30 15.50 -10.54
N GLY A 89 12.63 14.58 -9.62
CA GLY A 89 11.82 14.37 -8.42
C GLY A 89 11.67 15.62 -7.55
N ARG A 90 12.73 16.44 -7.45
CA ARG A 90 12.70 17.73 -6.73
C ARG A 90 11.78 18.74 -7.40
N VAL A 91 11.84 18.86 -8.72
CA VAL A 91 10.94 19.74 -9.49
C VAL A 91 9.49 19.33 -9.27
N LEU A 92 9.19 18.04 -9.37
CA LEU A 92 7.83 17.52 -9.17
C LEU A 92 7.33 17.70 -7.73
N LEU A 93 8.21 17.56 -6.73
CA LEU A 93 7.88 17.83 -5.33
C LEU A 93 7.50 19.31 -5.12
N VAL A 94 8.34 20.25 -5.57
CA VAL A 94 8.09 21.69 -5.44
C VAL A 94 6.83 22.12 -6.20
N ALA A 95 6.55 21.49 -7.34
CA ALA A 95 5.32 21.71 -8.11
C ALA A 95 4.06 21.08 -7.49
N GLY A 96 4.16 20.39 -6.35
CA GLY A 96 3.05 19.69 -5.69
C GLY A 96 2.52 18.49 -6.49
N LYS A 97 3.28 17.99 -7.47
CA LYS A 97 2.87 16.89 -8.35
C LYS A 97 3.20 15.52 -7.76
N VAL A 98 3.99 15.47 -6.69
CA VAL A 98 4.23 14.25 -5.95
C VAL A 98 4.08 14.51 -4.45
N PRO A 99 3.02 13.99 -3.81
CA PRO A 99 2.81 14.16 -2.37
C PRO A 99 3.75 13.22 -1.60
N LEU A 100 5.04 13.57 -1.55
CA LEU A 100 6.09 12.78 -0.88
C LEU A 100 6.03 12.86 0.65
N LEU A 101 5.18 13.74 1.20
CA LEU A 101 5.07 14.06 2.62
C LEU A 101 3.76 13.50 3.21
N PRO A 102 3.72 12.22 3.62
CA PRO A 102 2.53 11.57 4.16
C PRO A 102 1.91 12.29 5.36
N ALA A 103 2.71 12.93 6.21
CA ALA A 103 2.19 13.61 7.41
C ALA A 103 1.31 14.84 7.07
N GLU A 104 1.30 15.32 5.83
CA GLU A 104 0.47 16.46 5.43
C GLU A 104 -0.91 16.03 4.92
N ILE A 105 -1.09 14.75 4.63
CA ILE A 105 -2.27 14.19 3.96
C ILE A 105 -2.97 13.09 4.76
N VAL A 106 -2.37 12.67 5.88
CA VAL A 106 -2.96 11.72 6.82
C VAL A 106 -3.89 12.45 7.78
N ASP A 107 -5.05 11.86 8.05
CA ASP A 107 -5.89 12.26 9.18
C ASP A 107 -5.30 11.67 10.47
N HIS A 108 -4.69 12.53 11.28
CA HIS A 108 -4.03 12.12 12.53
C HIS A 108 -5.01 11.82 13.66
N GLU A 109 -6.26 12.28 13.55
CA GLU A 109 -7.29 12.12 14.56
C GLU A 109 -8.19 10.91 14.28
N ALA A 110 -8.09 10.32 13.09
CA ALA A 110 -8.80 9.09 12.76
C ALA A 110 -8.51 7.99 13.80
N ARG A 111 -9.59 7.32 14.23
CA ARG A 111 -9.57 6.14 15.10
C ARG A 111 -10.37 5.03 14.41
N PRO A 112 -9.77 4.36 13.42
CA PRO A 112 -10.47 3.31 12.69
C PRO A 112 -10.72 2.11 13.60
N GLU A 113 -11.92 1.55 13.51
CA GLU A 113 -12.28 0.29 14.16
C GLU A 113 -12.24 -0.84 13.14
N ARG A 114 -11.80 -2.02 13.58
CA ARG A 114 -11.83 -3.21 12.74
C ARG A 114 -13.26 -3.76 12.70
N PRO A 115 -13.88 -3.88 11.50
CA PRO A 115 -15.15 -4.56 11.38
C PRO A 115 -15.01 -6.04 11.75
N VAL A 116 -16.12 -6.67 12.14
CA VAL A 116 -16.15 -8.13 12.35
C VAL A 116 -15.62 -8.83 11.11
N ALA A 117 -14.66 -9.73 11.32
CA ALA A 117 -14.08 -10.53 10.24
C ALA A 117 -15.16 -11.47 9.66
N ALA A 118 -15.66 -11.10 8.48
CA ALA A 118 -16.73 -11.80 7.78
C ALA A 118 -16.71 -11.38 6.29
N PRO A 119 -17.24 -12.19 5.35
CA PRO A 119 -17.30 -11.88 3.93
C PRO A 119 -18.33 -10.78 3.61
N THR A 120 -18.14 -9.59 4.19
CA THR A 120 -19.03 -8.43 4.08
C THR A 120 -18.31 -7.27 3.40
N ALA A 121 -19.06 -6.38 2.75
CA ALA A 121 -18.49 -5.19 2.13
C ALA A 121 -17.82 -4.26 3.16
N ALA A 122 -18.28 -4.23 4.42
CA ALA A 122 -17.65 -3.44 5.48
C ALA A 122 -16.24 -3.95 5.81
N TYR A 123 -16.08 -5.26 6.00
CA TYR A 123 -14.76 -5.85 6.23
C TYR A 123 -13.86 -5.73 4.98
N GLY A 124 -14.43 -5.89 3.79
CA GLY A 124 -13.73 -5.66 2.53
C GLY A 124 -13.22 -4.23 2.38
N ALA A 125 -14.02 -3.23 2.76
CA ALA A 125 -13.61 -1.82 2.76
C ALA A 125 -12.38 -1.60 3.64
N TYR A 126 -12.40 -2.19 4.85
CA TYR A 126 -11.27 -2.13 5.78
C TYR A 126 -9.99 -2.73 5.17
N LEU A 127 -10.06 -3.96 4.65
CA LEU A 127 -8.93 -4.65 4.02
C LEU A 127 -8.41 -3.93 2.77
N SER A 128 -9.29 -3.29 2.00
CA SER A 128 -8.95 -2.61 0.75
C SER A 128 -8.04 -1.39 0.92
N SER A 129 -7.84 -0.94 2.16
CA SER A 129 -6.96 0.18 2.51
C SER A 129 -5.54 -0.01 1.99
N ALA A 130 -5.03 -1.25 1.98
CA ALA A 130 -3.70 -1.56 1.44
C ALA A 130 -3.64 -1.45 -0.10
N CYS A 131 -4.79 -1.46 -0.78
CA CYS A 131 -4.86 -1.38 -2.24
C CYS A 131 -4.88 0.07 -2.74
N THR A 132 -5.28 1.04 -1.90
CA THR A 132 -5.51 2.42 -2.36
C THR A 132 -4.24 3.18 -2.75
N GLY A 133 -3.07 2.76 -2.26
CA GLY A 133 -1.80 3.39 -2.62
C GLY A 133 -1.45 3.23 -4.10
N CYS A 134 -1.80 2.08 -4.69
CA CYS A 134 -1.58 1.82 -6.11
C CYS A 134 -2.84 2.07 -6.95
N HIS A 135 -4.00 1.59 -6.50
CA HIS A 135 -5.24 1.65 -7.30
C HIS A 135 -6.02 2.96 -7.15
N GLY A 136 -5.53 3.88 -6.29
CA GLY A 136 -6.17 5.14 -5.96
C GLY A 136 -7.33 4.98 -4.98
N LYS A 137 -7.74 6.09 -4.34
CA LYS A 137 -8.85 6.12 -3.36
C LYS A 137 -10.20 5.69 -3.95
N GLY A 138 -10.40 5.95 -5.24
CA GLY A 138 -11.59 5.53 -5.99
C GLY A 138 -11.47 4.17 -6.66
N PHE A 139 -10.33 3.47 -6.50
CA PHE A 139 -10.06 2.16 -7.08
C PHE A 139 -10.12 2.09 -8.62
N SER A 140 -10.15 3.24 -9.31
CA SER A 140 -10.20 3.33 -10.77
C SER A 140 -8.88 2.95 -11.46
N GLY A 141 -7.80 2.76 -10.69
CA GLY A 141 -6.46 2.56 -11.24
C GLY A 141 -5.91 3.81 -11.90
N GLY A 142 -4.98 3.62 -12.84
CA GLY A 142 -4.27 4.71 -13.53
C GLY A 142 -2.84 4.88 -13.01
N HIS A 143 -2.26 6.05 -13.28
CA HIS A 143 -0.90 6.36 -12.85
C HIS A 143 -0.77 6.33 -11.32
N ILE A 144 0.22 5.60 -10.80
CA ILE A 144 0.44 5.47 -9.36
C ILE A 144 1.14 6.71 -8.82
N PRO A 145 0.53 7.48 -7.90
CA PRO A 145 1.15 8.70 -7.38
C PRO A 145 2.52 8.45 -6.77
N GLY A 146 3.50 9.29 -7.12
CA GLY A 146 4.86 9.20 -6.59
C GLY A 146 5.72 8.08 -7.13
N THR A 147 5.30 7.46 -8.23
CA THR A 147 6.12 6.52 -8.99
C THR A 147 6.67 7.17 -10.27
N PRO A 148 7.77 6.65 -10.83
CA PRO A 148 8.29 7.12 -12.11
C PRO A 148 7.27 6.97 -13.24
N PRO A 149 7.27 7.86 -14.27
CA PRO A 149 6.39 7.73 -15.44
C PRO A 149 6.57 6.42 -16.24
N SER A 150 7.68 5.72 -16.05
CA SER A 150 7.97 4.43 -16.68
C SER A 150 7.26 3.24 -16.01
N TRP A 151 6.71 3.43 -14.81
CA TRP A 151 5.92 2.39 -14.16
C TRP A 151 4.59 2.16 -14.89
N PRO A 152 4.11 0.92 -14.95
CA PRO A 152 2.82 0.63 -15.54
C PRO A 152 1.69 1.20 -14.68
N ASP A 153 0.59 1.57 -15.34
CA ASP A 153 -0.63 1.97 -14.65
C ASP A 153 -1.21 0.83 -13.80
N ALA A 154 -1.76 1.19 -12.66
CA ALA A 154 -2.56 0.28 -11.85
C ALA A 154 -3.87 -0.08 -12.56
N ALA A 155 -4.33 -1.31 -12.35
CA ALA A 155 -5.59 -1.79 -12.92
C ALA A 155 -6.80 -1.10 -12.27
N ASN A 156 -7.90 -0.98 -13.02
CA ASN A 156 -9.18 -0.57 -12.47
C ASN A 156 -9.82 -1.73 -11.69
N LEU A 157 -10.21 -1.49 -10.44
CA LEU A 157 -10.86 -2.48 -9.57
C LEU A 157 -12.36 -2.22 -9.37
N THR A 158 -12.92 -1.16 -9.96
CA THR A 158 -14.36 -0.88 -9.90
C THR A 158 -15.16 -1.83 -10.81
N PRO A 159 -16.49 -1.98 -10.65
CA PRO A 159 -17.32 -2.85 -11.49
C PRO A 159 -17.60 -2.23 -12.88
N HIS A 160 -16.59 -1.66 -13.52
CA HIS A 160 -16.61 -1.11 -14.87
C HIS A 160 -16.07 -2.14 -15.88
N PRO A 161 -16.45 -2.08 -17.19
CA PRO A 161 -15.89 -2.97 -18.23
C PRO A 161 -14.36 -2.94 -18.35
N SER A 162 -13.73 -1.81 -18.04
CA SER A 162 -12.26 -1.69 -17.97
C SER A 162 -11.65 -2.23 -16.66
N GLY A 163 -12.49 -2.65 -15.71
CA GLY A 163 -12.11 -3.17 -14.40
C GLY A 163 -12.70 -4.56 -14.13
N LEU A 164 -13.45 -4.70 -13.04
CA LEU A 164 -13.92 -5.99 -12.53
C LEU A 164 -15.33 -6.40 -12.99
N ALA A 165 -15.98 -5.68 -13.92
CA ALA A 165 -17.37 -5.95 -14.31
C ALA A 165 -17.65 -7.42 -14.68
N ASP A 166 -16.75 -8.03 -15.43
CA ASP A 166 -16.88 -9.41 -15.94
C ASP A 166 -16.05 -10.43 -15.15
N TRP A 167 -15.49 -10.04 -13.99
CA TRP A 167 -14.73 -10.96 -13.17
C TRP A 167 -15.66 -11.80 -12.33
N SER A 168 -15.42 -13.11 -12.27
CA SER A 168 -15.99 -13.95 -11.22
C SER A 168 -15.13 -13.82 -9.95
N GLU A 169 -15.73 -14.10 -8.80
CA GLU A 169 -15.00 -14.16 -7.54
C GLU A 169 -13.87 -15.19 -7.59
N GLY A 170 -14.08 -16.34 -8.24
CA GLY A 170 -13.04 -17.35 -8.47
C GLY A 170 -11.85 -16.81 -9.25
N ALA A 171 -12.10 -16.08 -10.35
CA ALA A 171 -11.03 -15.45 -11.12
C ALA A 171 -10.29 -14.37 -10.31
N PHE A 172 -11.00 -13.61 -9.47
CA PHE A 172 -10.41 -12.64 -8.56
C PHE A 172 -9.52 -13.31 -7.51
N ARG A 173 -9.99 -14.42 -6.92
CA ARG A 173 -9.22 -15.25 -5.98
C ARG A 173 -7.95 -15.80 -6.61
N THR A 174 -8.04 -16.36 -7.82
CA THR A 174 -6.87 -16.84 -8.58
C THR A 174 -5.88 -15.70 -8.85
N ALA A 175 -6.35 -14.50 -9.20
CA ALA A 175 -5.46 -13.36 -9.41
C ALA A 175 -4.69 -12.95 -8.15
N LEU A 176 -5.34 -12.95 -6.97
CA LEU A 176 -4.68 -12.61 -5.71
C LEU A 176 -3.77 -13.74 -5.18
N ARG A 177 -4.16 -15.01 -5.35
CA ARG A 177 -3.39 -16.15 -4.83
C ARG A 177 -2.23 -16.57 -5.72
N GLU A 178 -2.46 -16.53 -7.03
CA GLU A 178 -1.56 -17.14 -8.02
C GLU A 178 -0.94 -16.10 -8.96
N GLY A 179 -1.43 -14.86 -8.93
CA GLY A 179 -0.96 -13.82 -9.85
C GLY A 179 -1.41 -14.07 -11.29
N ILE A 180 -2.53 -14.77 -11.51
CA ILE A 180 -3.06 -15.08 -12.84
C ILE A 180 -4.41 -14.35 -13.00
N ALA A 181 -4.42 -13.36 -13.89
CA ALA A 181 -5.61 -12.59 -14.23
C ALA A 181 -6.54 -13.34 -15.20
N ARG A 182 -7.74 -12.78 -15.43
CA ARG A 182 -8.69 -13.27 -16.44
C ARG A 182 -7.99 -13.53 -17.78
N GLY A 183 -8.29 -14.67 -18.40
CA GLY A 183 -7.69 -15.10 -19.66
C GLY A 183 -6.27 -15.67 -19.53
N GLY A 184 -5.82 -16.00 -18.32
CA GLY A 184 -4.51 -16.64 -18.08
C GLY A 184 -3.32 -15.68 -18.10
N ARG A 185 -3.57 -14.36 -18.20
CA ARG A 185 -2.51 -13.35 -18.22
C ARG A 185 -1.82 -13.28 -16.85
N LYS A 186 -0.50 -13.44 -16.82
CA LYS A 186 0.29 -13.27 -15.60
C LYS A 186 0.30 -11.79 -15.16
N LEU A 187 0.07 -11.56 -13.87
CA LEU A 187 0.24 -10.26 -13.25
C LEU A 187 1.72 -9.92 -13.14
N GLN A 188 2.01 -8.63 -13.18
CA GLN A 188 3.34 -8.09 -12.97
C GLN A 188 3.65 -8.09 -11.47
N THR A 189 4.17 -9.22 -10.97
CA THR A 189 4.37 -9.46 -9.53
C THR A 189 5.46 -8.58 -8.91
N GLN A 190 6.27 -7.90 -9.73
CA GLN A 190 7.16 -6.84 -9.24
C GLN A 190 6.41 -5.58 -8.77
N PHE A 191 5.18 -5.35 -9.22
CA PHE A 191 4.36 -4.19 -8.84
C PHE A 191 3.13 -4.59 -8.02
N MET A 192 2.50 -5.72 -8.32
CA MET A 192 1.38 -6.27 -7.56
C MET A 192 1.89 -7.27 -6.51
N PRO A 193 1.63 -7.06 -5.20
CA PRO A 193 2.19 -7.88 -4.12
C PRO A 193 1.45 -9.23 -3.96
N VAL A 194 1.58 -10.12 -4.95
CA VAL A 194 1.01 -11.48 -4.91
C VAL A 194 1.60 -12.29 -3.74
N SER A 195 2.86 -12.04 -3.38
CA SER A 195 3.50 -12.67 -2.22
C SER A 195 2.80 -12.35 -0.89
N ALA A 196 2.12 -11.21 -0.77
CA ALA A 196 1.34 -10.86 0.42
C ALA A 196 -0.11 -11.35 0.28
N THR A 197 -0.76 -11.01 -0.84
CA THR A 197 -2.18 -11.30 -1.05
C THR A 197 -2.49 -12.80 -1.14
N ARG A 198 -1.52 -13.65 -1.48
CA ARG A 198 -1.70 -15.11 -1.46
C ARG A 198 -1.97 -15.71 -0.09
N HIS A 199 -1.66 -15.00 0.99
CA HIS A 199 -1.86 -15.45 2.37
C HIS A 199 -3.23 -15.04 2.94
N MET A 200 -4.00 -14.23 2.21
CA MET A 200 -5.35 -13.86 2.65
C MET A 200 -6.23 -15.08 2.77
N SER A 201 -7.13 -15.10 3.75
CA SER A 201 -8.12 -16.18 3.89
C SER A 201 -9.15 -16.12 2.77
N ASP A 202 -9.92 -17.21 2.60
CA ASP A 202 -10.96 -17.18 1.59
C ASP A 202 -12.06 -16.16 1.89
N GLU A 203 -12.38 -15.97 3.18
CA GLU A 203 -13.34 -14.98 3.68
C GLU A 203 -12.87 -13.55 3.45
N GLU A 204 -11.57 -13.28 3.62
CA GLU A 204 -10.98 -11.96 3.36
C GLU A 204 -11.04 -11.60 1.88
N ILE A 205 -10.71 -12.56 1.00
CA ILE A 205 -10.82 -12.36 -0.45
C ILE A 205 -12.28 -12.14 -0.86
N SER A 206 -13.21 -12.92 -0.29
CA SER A 206 -14.65 -12.75 -0.53
C SER A 206 -15.15 -11.38 -0.04
N ALA A 207 -14.70 -10.92 1.12
CA ALA A 207 -15.01 -9.59 1.66
C ALA A 207 -14.51 -8.47 0.72
N LEU A 208 -13.24 -8.55 0.31
CA LEU A 208 -12.64 -7.61 -0.65
C LEU A 208 -13.44 -7.57 -1.96
N TYR A 209 -13.76 -8.73 -2.51
CA TYR A 209 -14.52 -8.82 -3.74
C TYR A 209 -15.91 -8.20 -3.58
N ALA A 210 -16.63 -8.52 -2.50
CA ALA A 210 -17.94 -7.94 -2.20
C ALA A 210 -17.89 -6.40 -2.10
N PHE A 211 -16.87 -5.86 -1.42
CA PHE A 211 -16.66 -4.42 -1.35
C PHE A 211 -16.38 -3.79 -2.72
N LEU A 212 -15.42 -4.32 -3.49
CA LEU A 212 -15.05 -3.76 -4.79
C LEU A 212 -16.22 -3.82 -5.78
N ARG A 213 -17.06 -4.86 -5.71
CA ARG A 213 -18.30 -4.96 -6.50
C ARG A 213 -19.38 -3.97 -6.11
N SER A 214 -19.35 -3.46 -4.87
CA SER A 214 -20.31 -2.45 -4.38
C SER A 214 -19.93 -1.01 -4.76
N LEU A 215 -18.71 -0.79 -5.25
CA LEU A 215 -18.23 0.54 -5.63
C LEU A 215 -18.98 1.10 -6.84
N PRO A 216 -19.07 2.44 -6.98
CA PRO A 216 -19.48 3.06 -8.22
C PRO A 216 -18.60 2.60 -9.40
N SER A 217 -19.24 2.27 -10.51
CA SER A 217 -18.55 1.95 -11.76
C SER A 217 -17.86 3.19 -12.30
N LYS A 218 -16.52 3.16 -12.44
CA LYS A 218 -15.73 4.27 -12.96
C LYS A 218 -14.82 3.81 -14.11
N PRO A 219 -14.65 4.61 -15.17
CA PRO A 219 -13.60 4.39 -16.16
C PRO A 219 -12.20 4.35 -15.55
N HIS A 220 -11.25 3.72 -16.27
CA HIS A 220 -9.86 3.62 -15.81
C HIS A 220 -9.24 5.02 -15.69
N GLY A 221 -8.51 5.28 -14.61
CA GLY A 221 -7.82 6.56 -14.37
C GLY A 221 -8.72 7.74 -13.97
N GLN A 222 -10.03 7.55 -13.78
CA GLN A 222 -10.92 8.59 -13.25
C GLN A 222 -10.90 8.63 -11.72
N HIS A 223 -9.96 9.39 -11.18
CA HIS A 223 -9.84 9.64 -9.73
C HIS A 223 -11.03 10.44 -9.19
#